data_AF-A0A132P3T3-F1
#
_entry.id   AF-A0A132P3T3-F1
#
_cell.length_a   1.000
_cell.length_b   1.000
_cell.length_c   1.000
_cell.angle_alpha   90.00
_cell.angle_beta   90.00
_cell.angle_gamma   90.00
#
_symmetry.space_group_name_H-M   'P 1'
#
loop_
_entity.id
_entity.type
_entity.pdbx_description
1 polymer ?
#
loop_
_entity_poly.entity_id
_entity_poly.type
_entity_poly.pdbx_seq_one_letter_code
_entity_poly.pdbx_strand_id
1 'polypeptide(L)'
;MNLTKQEKRICRQIMLQIIGDRDMDELSQQESRMVRKISKLIGADTMDRSKPLPKLNFESFTFEKYSHLREVGYSVNAIRKALGVGSSVWAKWRKENVNEVNQND
;
A
#
# COMPACT_ATOMS: atom_id res chain seq x y z
N MET A 1 -5.29 -2.10 23.83
CA MET A 1 -6.70 -1.96 23.37
C MET A 1 -6.77 -2.36 21.91
N ASN A 2 -7.60 -3.34 21.57
CA ASN A 2 -7.85 -3.70 20.18
C ASN A 2 -8.98 -2.84 19.64
N LEU A 3 -8.69 -1.96 18.68
CA LEU A 3 -9.72 -1.14 18.06
C LEU A 3 -10.68 -1.99 17.23
N THR A 4 -11.95 -1.65 17.33
CA THR A 4 -13.02 -2.19 16.50
C THR A 4 -12.81 -1.84 15.03
N LYS A 5 -13.43 -2.60 14.12
CA LYS A 5 -13.35 -2.33 12.67
C LYS A 5 -13.84 -0.92 12.30
N GLN A 6 -14.79 -0.35 13.05
CA GLN A 6 -15.31 1.00 12.82
C GLN A 6 -14.30 2.07 13.23
N GLU A 7 -13.68 1.94 14.41
CA GLU A 7 -12.62 2.86 14.85
C GLU A 7 -11.40 2.82 13.92
N LYS A 8 -11.04 1.62 13.44
CA LYS A 8 -9.99 1.46 12.43
C LYS A 8 -10.34 2.12 11.09
N ARG A 9 -11.62 2.28 10.75
CA ARG A 9 -12.06 2.96 9.52
C ARG A 9 -12.01 4.48 9.68
N ILE A 10 -12.46 4.99 10.81
CA ILE A 10 -12.42 6.43 11.14
C ILE A 10 -10.96 6.92 11.11
N CYS A 11 -10.06 6.18 11.74
CA CYS A 11 -8.63 6.47 11.69
C CYS A 11 -8.05 6.46 10.26
N ARG A 12 -8.45 5.53 9.38
CA ARG A 12 -8.03 5.55 7.97
C ARG A 12 -8.54 6.79 7.23
N GLN A 13 -9.76 7.23 7.51
CA GLN A 13 -10.31 8.47 6.94
C GLN A 13 -9.53 9.71 7.40
N ILE A 14 -9.12 9.74 8.67
CA ILE A 14 -8.28 10.80 9.21
C ILE A 14 -6.89 10.78 8.54
N MET A 15 -6.27 9.61 8.34
CA MET A 15 -5.02 9.50 7.58
C MET A 15 -5.15 10.04 6.15
N LEU A 16 -6.25 9.73 5.46
CA LEU A 16 -6.49 10.21 4.10
C LEU A 16 -6.76 11.71 4.04
N GLN A 17 -7.42 12.28 5.04
CA GLN A 17 -7.62 13.73 5.10
C GLN A 17 -6.30 14.46 5.34
N ILE A 18 -5.39 13.86 6.12
CA ILE A 18 -4.04 14.39 6.32
C ILE A 18 -3.23 14.27 5.03
N ILE A 19 -3.27 13.12 4.35
CA ILE A 19 -2.52 12.89 3.12
C ILE A 19 -3.10 13.72 1.97
N GLY A 20 -4.42 13.71 1.78
CA GLY A 20 -5.10 14.34 0.65
C GLY A 20 -4.64 13.71 -0.68
N ASP A 21 -4.42 14.58 -1.66
CA ASP A 21 -3.86 14.21 -2.98
C ASP A 21 -2.32 14.18 -2.98
N ARG A 22 -1.69 14.50 -1.85
CA ARG A 22 -0.25 14.60 -1.71
C ARG A 22 0.39 13.24 -1.45
N ASP A 23 1.69 13.17 -1.69
CA ASP A 23 2.51 12.06 -1.23
C ASP A 23 3.01 12.30 0.22
N MET A 24 3.43 11.21 0.88
CA MET A 24 3.88 11.24 2.28
C MET A 24 5.06 12.20 2.52
N ASP A 25 5.82 12.48 1.46
CA ASP A 25 7.04 13.26 1.47
C ASP A 25 6.75 14.76 1.33
N GLU A 26 5.55 15.09 0.85
CA GLU A 26 5.00 16.45 0.75
C GLU A 26 4.24 16.86 2.02
N LEU A 27 4.16 15.95 3.01
CA LEU A 27 3.58 16.22 4.31
C LEU A 27 4.58 16.93 5.23
N SER A 28 4.07 17.90 5.98
CA SER A 28 4.82 18.51 7.08
C SER A 28 5.20 17.45 8.12
N GLN A 29 6.24 17.73 8.91
CA GLN A 29 6.65 16.84 10.00
C GLN A 29 5.51 16.50 10.96
N GLN A 30 4.56 17.42 11.15
CA GLN A 30 3.44 17.24 12.05
C GLN A 30 2.39 16.29 11.47
N GLU A 31 2.05 16.45 10.18
CA GLU A 31 1.16 15.57 9.43
C GLU A 31 1.71 14.14 9.37
N SER A 32 2.99 13.98 9.04
CA SER A 32 3.65 12.67 8.97
C SER A 32 3.68 11.95 10.32
N ARG A 33 3.87 12.69 11.43
CA ARG A 33 3.78 12.12 12.79
C ARG A 33 2.35 11.68 13.13
N MET A 34 1.33 12.42 12.69
CA MET A 34 -0.07 12.05 12.89
C MET A 34 -0.45 10.81 12.09
N VAL A 35 -0.06 10.73 10.81
CA VAL A 35 -0.30 9.55 9.96
C VAL A 35 0.36 8.30 10.57
N ARG A 36 1.62 8.40 11.02
CA ARG A 36 2.31 7.28 11.69
C ARG A 36 1.66 6.85 13.01
N LYS A 37 1.21 7.80 13.84
CA LYS A 37 0.50 7.50 15.09
C LYS A 37 -0.82 6.78 14.80
N ILE A 38 -1.58 7.26 13.83
CA ILE A 38 -2.87 6.68 13.48
C ILE A 38 -2.68 5.28 12.88
N SER A 39 -1.68 5.07 12.03
CA SER A 39 -1.35 3.75 11.46
C SER A 39 -0.99 2.72 12.55
N LYS A 40 -0.15 3.12 13.52
CA LYS A 40 0.18 2.28 14.69
C LYS A 40 -1.05 1.97 15.55
N LEU A 41 -1.91 2.96 15.73
CA LEU A 41 -3.12 2.86 16.55
C LEU A 41 -4.07 1.80 15.99
N ILE A 42 -4.33 1.79 14.68
CA ILE A 42 -5.31 0.90 14.06
C ILE A 42 -4.85 -0.54 13.83
N GLY A 43 -3.57 -0.84 14.00
CA GLY A 43 -3.01 -2.14 13.60
C GLY A 43 -3.53 -2.55 12.20
N ALA A 44 -3.68 -1.56 11.31
CA ALA A 44 -4.14 -1.78 9.96
C ALA A 44 -2.93 -2.25 9.19
N ASP A 45 -2.92 -3.54 8.89
CA ASP A 45 -1.89 -4.12 8.04
C ASP A 45 -1.90 -3.55 6.62
N THR A 46 -3.01 -2.94 6.16
CA THR A 46 -3.10 -2.48 4.76
C THR A 46 -3.85 -1.17 4.43
N MET A 47 -3.27 -0.46 3.44
CA MET A 47 -3.70 0.82 2.83
C MET A 47 -4.78 0.67 1.75
N ASP A 48 -5.07 -0.56 1.32
CA ASP A 48 -6.07 -0.88 0.28
C ASP A 48 -7.42 -0.20 0.46
N ARG A 49 -7.84 -0.11 1.72
CA ARG A 49 -9.12 0.47 2.12
C ARG A 49 -9.05 1.98 2.29
N SER A 50 -7.86 2.53 2.52
CA SER A 50 -7.69 3.96 2.71
C SER A 50 -7.56 4.66 1.36
N LYS A 51 -6.57 4.29 0.55
CA LYS A 51 -6.28 4.95 -0.73
C LYS A 51 -6.27 3.90 -1.83
N PRO A 52 -7.43 3.50 -2.39
CA PRO A 52 -7.46 2.48 -3.44
C PRO A 52 -6.50 2.85 -4.57
N LEU A 53 -5.70 1.88 -5.00
CA LEU A 53 -4.73 2.16 -6.05
C LEU A 53 -5.45 2.53 -7.35
N PRO A 54 -5.04 3.62 -8.01
CA PRO A 54 -5.52 3.91 -9.36
C PRO A 54 -5.08 2.79 -10.30
N LYS A 55 -5.70 2.72 -11.48
CA LYS A 55 -5.34 1.72 -12.48
C LYS A 55 -3.85 1.87 -12.83
N LEU A 56 -3.08 0.81 -12.63
CA LEU A 56 -1.64 0.78 -12.87
C LEU A 56 -1.38 0.16 -14.25
N ASN A 57 -0.37 0.65 -14.95
CA ASN A 57 0.10 0.02 -16.18
C ASN A 57 1.00 -1.17 -15.83
N PHE A 58 0.59 -2.37 -16.26
CA PHE A 58 1.34 -3.60 -16.03
C PHE A 58 2.65 -3.67 -16.83
N GLU A 59 2.68 -3.15 -18.05
CA GLU A 59 3.87 -3.20 -18.92
C GLU A 59 5.04 -2.39 -18.35
N SER A 60 4.74 -1.30 -17.63
CA SER A 60 5.73 -0.47 -16.96
C SER A 60 5.84 -0.78 -15.46
N PHE A 61 5.26 -1.90 -14.97
CA PHE A 61 5.25 -2.21 -13.55
C PHE A 61 6.52 -2.94 -13.13
N THR A 62 7.30 -2.30 -12.25
CA THR A 62 8.59 -2.79 -11.78
C THR A 62 8.50 -3.39 -10.38
N PHE A 63 9.49 -4.21 -10.01
CA PHE A 63 9.63 -4.73 -8.66
C PHE A 63 9.78 -3.62 -7.61
N GLU A 64 10.51 -2.55 -7.91
CA GLU A 64 10.69 -1.40 -7.01
C GLU A 64 9.35 -0.76 -6.64
N LYS A 65 8.49 -0.53 -7.64
CA LYS A 65 7.13 -0.01 -7.42
C LYS A 65 6.27 -0.98 -6.64
N TYR A 66 6.42 -2.28 -6.87
CA TYR A 66 5.77 -3.31 -6.07
C TYR A 66 6.22 -3.28 -4.61
N SER A 67 7.53 -3.23 -4.33
CA SER A 67 8.06 -3.17 -2.96
C SER A 67 7.55 -1.94 -2.24
N HIS A 68 7.62 -0.77 -2.87
CA HIS A 68 7.10 0.49 -2.31
C HIS A 68 5.61 0.39 -1.95
N LEU A 69 4.78 -0.14 -2.86
CA LEU A 69 3.35 -0.34 -2.58
C LEU A 69 3.12 -1.32 -1.43
N ARG A 70 3.93 -2.37 -1.31
CA ARG A 70 3.85 -3.33 -0.19
C ARG A 70 4.25 -2.69 1.14
N GLU A 71 5.28 -1.86 1.14
CA GLU A 71 5.78 -1.11 2.31
C GLU A 71 4.80 -0.04 2.78
N VAL A 72 4.18 0.68 1.85
CA VAL A 72 3.08 1.62 2.14
C VAL A 72 1.89 0.89 2.77
N GLY A 73 1.78 -0.42 2.54
CA GLY A 73 0.79 -1.29 3.15
C GLY A 73 -0.27 -1.75 2.15
N TYR A 74 -0.06 -1.67 0.85
CA TYR A 74 -1.02 -2.27 -0.07
C TYR A 74 -0.92 -3.81 -0.05
N SER A 75 -2.07 -4.48 0.01
CA SER A 75 -2.11 -5.92 -0.17
C SER A 75 -1.77 -6.26 -1.61
N VAL A 76 -1.18 -7.45 -1.76
CA VAL A 76 -0.96 -8.08 -3.07
C VAL A 76 -2.22 -8.08 -3.92
N ASN A 77 -3.39 -8.27 -3.31
CA ASN A 77 -4.64 -8.35 -4.02
C ASN A 77 -5.10 -6.97 -4.55
N ALA A 78 -4.85 -5.89 -3.80
CA ALA A 78 -5.14 -4.54 -4.28
C ALA A 78 -4.21 -4.14 -5.43
N ILE A 79 -2.92 -4.42 -5.31
CA ILE A 79 -1.93 -4.16 -6.37
C ILE A 79 -2.30 -4.93 -7.65
N ARG A 80 -2.59 -6.23 -7.53
CA ARG A 80 -3.00 -7.06 -8.67
C ARG A 80 -4.28 -6.54 -9.34
N LYS A 81 -5.28 -6.15 -8.54
CA LYS A 81 -6.52 -5.57 -9.07
C LYS A 81 -6.27 -4.25 -9.79
N ALA A 82 -5.40 -3.40 -9.24
CA ALA A 82 -5.03 -2.13 -9.86
C ALA A 82 -4.33 -2.32 -11.22
N LEU A 83 -3.53 -3.38 -11.35
CA LEU A 83 -2.88 -3.76 -12.61
C LEU A 83 -3.84 -4.41 -13.63
N GLY A 84 -5.05 -4.81 -13.21
CA GLY A 84 -6.04 -5.41 -14.09
C GLY A 84 -5.66 -6.79 -14.65
N VAL A 85 -4.68 -7.46 -14.06
CA VAL A 85 -4.14 -8.73 -14.57
C VAL A 85 -4.78 -9.97 -13.94
N GLY A 86 -4.86 -11.04 -14.74
CA GLY A 86 -5.29 -12.36 -14.31
C GLY A 86 -4.33 -13.00 -13.30
N SER A 87 -4.85 -13.93 -12.49
CA SER A 87 -4.08 -14.58 -11.42
C SER A 87 -2.85 -15.35 -11.92
N SER A 88 -2.93 -15.97 -13.10
CA SER A 88 -1.83 -16.70 -13.73
C SER A 88 -0.69 -15.77 -14.18
N VAL A 89 -1.04 -14.67 -14.86
CA VAL A 89 -0.09 -13.64 -15.30
C VAL A 89 0.62 -13.02 -14.09
N TRP A 90 -0.14 -12.70 -13.03
CA TRP A 90 0.42 -12.16 -11.80
C TRP A 90 1.34 -13.14 -11.06
N ALA A 91 0.99 -14.43 -11.04
CA ALA A 91 1.84 -15.46 -10.42
C ALA A 91 3.18 -15.60 -11.16
N LYS A 92 3.15 -15.57 -12.50
CA LYS A 92 4.36 -15.60 -13.34
C LYS A 92 5.25 -14.39 -13.08
N TRP A 93 4.69 -13.17 -13.14
CA TRP A 93 5.42 -11.93 -12.87
C TRP A 93 6.09 -11.94 -11.49
N ARG A 94 5.37 -12.38 -10.44
CA ARG A 94 5.97 -12.49 -9.10
C ARG A 94 7.08 -13.52 -9.02
N LYS A 95 6.97 -14.65 -9.72
CA LYS A 95 8.03 -15.68 -9.74
C LYS A 95 9.30 -15.14 -10.38
N GLU A 96 9.18 -14.37 -11.47
CA GLU A 96 10.32 -13.78 -12.17
C GLU A 96 10.93 -12.64 -11.36
N ASN A 97 10.11 -11.74 -10.81
CA ASN A 97 10.59 -10.48 -10.22
C ASN A 97 10.86 -10.54 -8.70
N VAL A 98 10.25 -11.47 -7.96
CA VAL A 98 10.41 -11.57 -6.48
C VAL A 98 11.45 -12.63 -6.11
N ASN A 99 11.65 -13.68 -6.90
CA ASN A 99 12.70 -14.68 -6.64
C ASN A 99 14.08 -14.25 -7.12
N GLU A 100 14.20 -13.43 -8.17
CA GLU A 100 15.50 -12.92 -8.65
C GLU A 100 16.24 -12.08 -7.58
N VAL A 101 15.52 -11.48 -6.64
CA VAL A 101 16.13 -10.70 -5.54
C VAL A 101 16.71 -11.61 -4.44
N ASN A 102 16.14 -12.80 -4.22
CA ASN A 102 16.60 -13.73 -3.17
C ASN A 102 17.77 -14.64 -3.62
N GLN A 103 18.22 -14.55 -4.87
CA GLN A 103 19.35 -15.34 -5.39
C GLN A 103 20.67 -14.55 -5.50
N ASN A 104 20.65 -13.26 -5.11
CA ASN A 104 21.82 -12.38 -5.17
C ASN A 104 22.37 -11.95 -3.79
N ASP A 105 21.92 -12.58 -2.70
CA ASP A 105 22.48 -12.44 -1.34
C ASP A 105 23.33 -13.66 -0.95
#